data_AF-A0A3C0TS90-F1
#
_entry.id   AF-A0A3C0TS90-F1
#
_cell.length_a   1.000
_cell.length_b   1.000
_cell.length_c   1.000
_cell.angle_alpha   90.00
_cell.angle_beta   90.00
_cell.angle_gamma   90.00
#
_symmetry.space_group_name_H-M   'P 1'
#
loop_
_entity.id
_entity.type
_entity.pdbx_description
1 polymer ?
#
loop_
_entity_poly.entity_id
_entity_poly.type
_entity_poly.pdbx_seq_one_letter_code
_entity_poly.pdbx_strand_id
1 'polypeptide(L)'
;VKSRTAIEAAVQVYGVDDFVVDHPNELDKLTRTTQPGHVVQVRLRTPGGVATFDLSAKFGADEDTGVELLRAVAAHGYQPAVSFHVGSQCQKPSAYAKAFEIVARVAARAGVTPVYINVGGGFPVSDAETTVPPLEEFFACIRESAQ
;
A
#
# COMPACT_ATOMS: atom_id res chain seq x y z
N VAL A 1 -7.15 -9.22 -3.08
CA VAL A 1 -7.03 -10.58 -3.66
C VAL A 1 -7.64 -10.68 -5.05
N LYS A 2 -6.83 -11.01 -6.06
CA LYS A 2 -7.23 -11.12 -7.48
C LYS A 2 -7.27 -12.58 -7.95
N SER A 3 -8.15 -12.95 -8.87
CA SER A 3 -8.14 -14.27 -9.54
C SER A 3 -7.06 -14.30 -10.64
N ARG A 4 -6.61 -15.49 -11.05
CA ARG A 4 -5.60 -15.65 -12.13
C ARG A 4 -6.10 -15.09 -13.46
N THR A 5 -7.33 -15.44 -13.84
CA THR A 5 -7.97 -14.96 -15.07
C THR A 5 -8.10 -13.43 -15.11
N ALA A 6 -8.33 -12.79 -13.96
CA ALA A 6 -8.37 -11.32 -13.90
C ALA A 6 -6.98 -10.70 -14.13
N ILE A 7 -5.92 -11.31 -13.59
CA ILE A 7 -4.53 -10.87 -13.82
C ILE A 7 -4.15 -11.06 -15.30
N GLU A 8 -4.46 -12.22 -15.87
CA GLU A 8 -4.18 -12.52 -17.29
C GLU A 8 -4.87 -11.52 -18.21
N ALA A 9 -6.17 -11.25 -17.99
CA ALA A 9 -6.89 -10.26 -18.78
C ALA A 9 -6.28 -8.85 -18.61
N ALA A 10 -5.93 -8.45 -17.38
CA ALA A 10 -5.31 -7.16 -17.10
C ALA A 10 -4.02 -6.96 -17.91
N VAL A 11 -3.15 -7.97 -17.95
CA VAL A 11 -1.88 -7.90 -18.71
C VAL A 11 -2.12 -7.99 -20.21
N GLN A 12 -2.82 -9.03 -20.68
CA GLN A 12 -2.84 -9.39 -22.10
C GLN A 12 -3.82 -8.54 -22.93
N VAL A 13 -4.93 -8.11 -22.32
CA VAL A 13 -5.98 -7.36 -23.01
C VAL A 13 -5.83 -5.87 -22.78
N TYR A 14 -5.50 -5.47 -21.55
CA TYR A 14 -5.52 -4.06 -21.14
C TYR A 14 -4.14 -3.45 -20.93
N GLY A 15 -3.06 -4.23 -21.00
CA GLY A 15 -1.69 -3.73 -20.85
C GLY A 15 -1.37 -3.20 -19.45
N VAL A 16 -2.04 -3.69 -18.40
CA VAL A 16 -1.78 -3.30 -17.02
C VAL A 16 -0.51 -3.97 -16.50
N ASP A 17 0.36 -3.18 -15.88
CA ASP A 17 1.69 -3.59 -15.39
C ASP A 17 1.93 -3.25 -13.92
N ASP A 18 0.92 -2.77 -13.19
CA ASP A 18 1.00 -2.38 -11.79
C ASP A 18 0.00 -3.16 -10.92
N PHE A 19 0.51 -3.92 -9.95
CA PHE A 19 -0.28 -4.83 -9.12
C PHE A 19 0.02 -4.70 -7.63
N VAL A 20 -1.00 -4.91 -6.80
CA VAL A 20 -0.87 -4.92 -5.34
C VAL A 20 -0.88 -6.34 -4.77
N VAL A 21 -0.02 -6.64 -3.80
CA VAL A 21 0.00 -7.91 -3.03
C VAL A 21 0.13 -7.63 -1.54
N ASP A 22 -0.48 -8.47 -0.69
CA ASP A 22 -0.28 -8.47 0.76
C ASP A 22 0.00 -9.87 1.33
N HIS A 23 0.16 -10.87 0.47
CA HIS A 23 0.38 -12.26 0.86
C HIS A 23 1.24 -13.01 -0.17
N PRO A 24 2.12 -13.94 0.24
CA PRO A 24 2.97 -14.72 -0.68
C PRO A 24 2.22 -15.42 -1.81
N ASN A 25 1.07 -16.02 -1.50
CA ASN A 25 0.19 -16.63 -2.52
C ASN A 25 -0.31 -15.65 -3.60
N GLU A 26 -0.41 -14.35 -3.32
CA GLU A 26 -0.71 -13.36 -4.37
C GLU A 26 0.50 -13.12 -5.27
N LEU A 27 1.71 -13.06 -4.71
CA LEU A 27 2.94 -12.94 -5.48
C LEU A 27 3.19 -14.17 -6.36
N ASP A 28 2.97 -15.40 -5.87
CA ASP A 28 3.08 -16.62 -6.70
C ASP A 28 2.11 -16.62 -7.90
N LYS A 29 0.93 -16.03 -7.76
CA LYS A 29 0.03 -15.86 -8.92
C LYS A 29 0.61 -14.90 -9.94
N LEU A 30 1.16 -13.77 -9.48
CA LEU A 30 1.77 -12.77 -10.38
C LEU A 30 2.98 -13.36 -11.11
N THR A 31 3.90 -14.04 -10.43
CA THR A 31 5.10 -14.64 -11.06
C THR A 31 4.81 -15.65 -12.16
N ARG A 32 3.60 -16.24 -12.16
CA ARG A 32 3.16 -17.19 -13.20
C ARG A 32 2.43 -16.55 -14.37
N THR A 33 1.99 -15.30 -14.23
CA THR A 33 1.07 -14.64 -15.19
C THR A 33 1.60 -13.30 -15.69
N THR A 34 2.62 -12.75 -15.06
CA THR A 34 3.24 -11.46 -15.39
C THR A 34 4.72 -11.62 -15.68
N GLN A 35 5.40 -10.53 -16.04
CA GLN A 35 6.79 -10.52 -16.48
C GLN A 35 7.65 -9.61 -15.60
N PRO A 36 8.97 -9.84 -15.51
CA PRO A 36 9.90 -8.90 -14.86
C PRO A 36 9.75 -7.48 -15.40
N GLY A 37 10.06 -6.49 -14.58
CA GLY A 37 9.91 -5.07 -14.88
C GLY A 37 8.53 -4.48 -14.58
N HIS A 38 7.49 -5.31 -14.40
CA HIS A 38 6.20 -4.85 -13.86
C HIS A 38 6.35 -4.33 -12.42
N VAL A 39 5.48 -3.41 -12.02
CA VAL A 39 5.44 -2.86 -10.67
C VAL A 39 4.62 -3.78 -9.77
N VAL A 40 5.17 -4.09 -8.59
CA VAL A 40 4.43 -4.81 -7.55
C VAL A 40 4.48 -4.04 -6.24
N GLN A 41 3.32 -3.51 -5.85
CA GLN A 41 3.09 -2.83 -4.58
C GLN A 41 2.88 -3.85 -3.46
N VAL A 42 3.77 -3.86 -2.46
CA VAL A 42 3.52 -4.59 -1.21
C VAL A 42 2.64 -3.72 -0.32
N ARG A 43 1.41 -4.17 -0.04
CA ARG A 43 0.47 -3.45 0.82
C ARG A 43 0.75 -3.77 2.27
N LEU A 44 1.13 -2.76 3.05
CA LEU A 44 1.40 -2.87 4.48
C LEU A 44 0.14 -2.54 5.29
N ARG A 45 0.03 -3.21 6.43
CA ARG A 45 -0.99 -2.93 7.45
C ARG A 45 -0.59 -1.68 8.23
N THR A 46 -1.54 -0.76 8.41
CA THR A 46 -1.37 0.40 9.28
C THR A 46 -2.03 0.17 10.63
N PRO A 47 -1.66 0.92 11.68
CA PRO A 47 -2.32 0.84 12.97
C PRO A 47 -3.81 1.20 12.83
N GLY A 48 -4.68 0.36 13.39
CA GLY A 48 -6.13 0.58 13.41
C GLY A 48 -6.58 1.64 14.43
N GLY A 49 -7.89 1.87 14.52
CA GLY A 49 -8.51 2.65 15.61
C GLY A 49 -8.56 4.18 15.44
N VAL A 50 -8.20 4.70 14.27
CA VAL A 50 -8.23 6.16 13.98
C VAL A 50 -9.24 6.57 12.91
N ALA A 51 -9.82 5.59 12.22
CA ALA A 51 -10.74 5.78 11.11
C ALA A 51 -12.10 5.18 11.45
N THR A 52 -13.17 5.79 10.92
CA THR A 52 -14.55 5.34 11.12
C THR A 52 -14.79 3.94 10.53
N PHE A 53 -14.06 3.59 9.46
CA PHE A 53 -14.07 2.25 8.88
C PHE A 53 -12.66 1.69 8.79
N ASP A 54 -12.36 0.74 9.68
CA ASP A 54 -11.07 0.07 9.74
C ASP A 54 -10.99 -1.08 8.73
N LEU A 55 -10.21 -0.87 7.67
CA LEU A 55 -9.92 -1.89 6.65
C LEU A 55 -8.63 -2.68 6.95
N SER A 56 -7.85 -2.25 7.95
CA SER A 56 -6.57 -2.86 8.31
C SER A 56 -6.72 -4.27 8.90
N ALA A 57 -7.90 -4.59 9.45
CA ALA A 57 -8.22 -5.92 9.94
C ALA A 57 -8.27 -6.97 8.81
N LYS A 58 -8.63 -6.56 7.58
CA LYS A 58 -8.89 -7.45 6.45
C LYS A 58 -7.73 -7.53 5.45
N PHE A 59 -6.96 -6.46 5.28
CA PHE A 59 -5.94 -6.34 4.24
C PHE A 59 -4.64 -5.73 4.77
N GLY A 60 -3.53 -6.09 4.13
CA GLY A 60 -2.20 -5.61 4.46
C GLY A 60 -1.36 -6.61 5.25
N ALA A 61 -0.12 -6.77 4.80
CA ALA A 61 0.91 -7.55 5.47
C ALA A 61 1.37 -6.85 6.75
N ASP A 62 1.66 -7.63 7.80
CA ASP A 62 2.46 -7.13 8.92
C ASP A 62 3.89 -6.79 8.47
N GLU A 63 4.68 -6.18 9.36
CA GLU A 63 6.03 -5.72 9.01
C GLU A 63 6.95 -6.87 8.56
N ASP A 64 6.89 -8.03 9.22
CA ASP A 64 7.77 -9.16 8.92
C ASP A 64 7.41 -9.77 7.57
N THR A 65 6.12 -10.00 7.31
CA THR A 65 5.63 -10.47 6.02
C THR A 65 5.91 -9.45 4.92
N GLY A 66 5.78 -8.14 5.21
CA GLY A 66 6.08 -7.06 4.29
C GLY A 66 7.55 -7.03 3.86
N VAL A 67 8.48 -7.26 4.79
CA VAL A 67 9.92 -7.38 4.51
C VAL A 67 10.20 -8.52 3.56
N GLU A 68 9.67 -9.71 3.85
CA GLU A 68 9.88 -10.90 3.00
C GLU A 68 9.25 -10.73 1.61
N LEU A 69 8.06 -10.12 1.52
CA LEU A 69 7.42 -9.82 0.24
C LEU A 69 8.23 -8.82 -0.59
N LEU A 70 8.75 -7.73 -0.01
CA LEU A 70 9.56 -6.76 -0.75
C LEU A 70 10.84 -7.39 -1.31
N ARG A 71 11.51 -8.24 -0.52
CA ARG A 71 12.69 -8.99 -0.97
C ARG A 71 12.33 -9.92 -2.13
N ALA A 72 11.24 -10.67 -2.00
CA ALA A 72 10.79 -11.58 -3.04
C ALA A 72 10.42 -10.84 -4.34
N VAL A 73 9.72 -9.72 -4.22
CA VAL A 73 9.38 -8.85 -5.36
C VAL A 73 10.64 -8.42 -6.11
N ALA A 74 11.64 -7.89 -5.40
CA ALA A 74 12.91 -7.49 -5.99
C ALA A 74 13.68 -8.68 -6.62
N ALA A 75 13.73 -9.83 -5.92
CA ALA A 75 14.41 -11.03 -6.39
C ALA A 75 13.80 -11.62 -7.67
N HIS A 76 12.50 -11.43 -7.88
CA HIS A 76 11.81 -11.82 -9.12
C HIS A 76 11.98 -10.84 -10.28
N GLY A 77 12.74 -9.75 -10.09
CA GLY A 77 13.00 -8.75 -11.13
C GLY A 77 11.85 -7.78 -11.38
N TYR A 78 10.90 -7.68 -10.45
CA TYR A 78 9.87 -6.65 -10.47
C TYR A 78 10.40 -5.31 -9.93
N GLN A 79 9.68 -4.23 -10.22
CA GLN A 79 9.90 -2.93 -9.59
C GLN A 79 9.12 -2.88 -8.27
N PRO A 80 9.80 -2.91 -7.10
CA PRO A 80 9.12 -2.93 -5.82
C PRO A 80 8.48 -1.58 -5.55
N ALA A 81 7.20 -1.56 -5.20
CA ALA A 81 6.51 -0.39 -4.67
C ALA A 81 5.87 -0.75 -3.32
N VAL A 82 5.39 0.24 -2.58
CA VAL A 82 4.68 0.02 -1.32
C VAL A 82 3.34 0.74 -1.35
N SER A 83 2.32 0.14 -0.75
CA SER A 83 1.03 0.80 -0.55
C SER A 83 0.52 0.64 0.88
N PHE A 84 -0.34 1.56 1.32
CA PHE A 84 -1.07 1.42 2.56
C PHE A 84 -2.43 2.14 2.48
N HIS A 85 -3.27 2.01 3.50
CA HIS A 85 -4.51 2.79 3.61
C HIS A 85 -4.87 2.97 5.08
N VAL A 86 -5.03 4.22 5.53
CA VAL A 86 -5.25 4.58 6.94
C VAL A 86 -6.69 4.36 7.46
N GLY A 87 -7.52 3.63 6.71
CA GLY A 87 -8.97 3.54 6.90
C GLY A 87 -9.76 4.73 6.33
N SER A 88 -11.08 4.58 6.19
CA SER A 88 -11.95 5.60 5.59
C SER A 88 -12.40 6.65 6.60
N GLN A 89 -12.58 7.90 6.16
CA GLN A 89 -12.95 9.04 7.02
C GLN A 89 -11.97 9.23 8.19
N CYS A 90 -10.67 9.16 7.91
CA CYS A 90 -9.62 9.37 8.89
C CYS A 90 -9.51 10.86 9.23
N GLN A 91 -9.87 11.24 10.44
CA GLN A 91 -9.83 12.64 10.89
C GLN A 91 -8.46 13.08 11.42
N LYS A 92 -7.44 12.21 11.36
CA LYS A 92 -6.11 12.50 11.92
C LYS A 92 -5.04 12.43 10.83
N PRO A 93 -4.51 13.58 10.37
CA PRO A 93 -3.38 13.62 9.44
C PRO A 93 -2.20 12.75 9.89
N SER A 94 -1.91 12.73 11.20
CA SER A 94 -0.82 11.92 11.80
C SER A 94 -0.94 10.41 11.58
N ALA A 95 -2.08 9.90 11.15
CA ALA A 95 -2.20 8.49 10.75
C ALA A 95 -1.33 8.17 9.52
N TYR A 96 -1.18 9.13 8.60
CA TYR A 96 -0.30 8.98 7.43
C TYR A 96 1.18 8.96 7.85
N ALA A 97 1.60 9.85 8.75
CA ALA A 97 2.97 9.86 9.28
C ALA A 97 3.35 8.50 9.91
N LYS A 98 2.46 7.94 10.75
CA LYS A 98 2.65 6.60 11.34
C LYS A 98 2.76 5.49 10.29
N ALA A 99 2.01 5.60 9.20
CA ALA A 99 2.12 4.65 8.09
C ALA A 99 3.48 4.77 7.39
N PHE A 100 3.98 5.99 7.16
CA PHE A 100 5.32 6.22 6.61
C PHE A 100 6.43 5.67 7.52
N GLU A 101 6.31 5.77 8.84
CA GLU A 101 7.26 5.15 9.77
C GLU A 101 7.34 3.62 9.58
N ILE A 102 6.20 2.96 9.37
CA ILE A 102 6.14 1.52 9.07
C ILE A 102 6.80 1.23 7.72
N VAL A 103 6.47 2.00 6.68
CA VAL A 103 7.07 1.85 5.35
C VAL A 103 8.58 1.99 5.42
N ALA A 104 9.10 2.99 6.13
CA ALA A 104 10.53 3.23 6.30
C ALA A 104 11.23 2.06 7.00
N ARG A 105 10.66 1.55 8.11
CA ARG A 105 11.21 0.38 8.81
C ARG A 105 11.24 -0.87 7.92
N VAL A 106 10.14 -1.15 7.22
CA VAL A 106 10.02 -2.33 6.35
C VAL A 106 10.97 -2.24 5.15
N ALA A 107 11.03 -1.10 4.47
CA ALA A 107 11.95 -0.87 3.35
C ALA A 107 13.42 -1.00 3.77
N ALA A 108 13.79 -0.39 4.91
CA ALA A 108 15.15 -0.47 5.45
C ALA A 108 15.53 -1.91 5.82
N ARG A 109 14.65 -2.64 6.51
CA ARG A 109 14.87 -4.06 6.86
C ARG A 109 14.95 -4.95 5.62
N ALA A 110 14.16 -4.66 4.59
CA ALA A 110 14.19 -5.40 3.33
C ALA A 110 15.46 -5.11 2.51
N GLY A 111 16.10 -3.95 2.71
CA GLY A 111 17.18 -3.47 1.85
C GLY A 111 16.69 -3.07 0.46
N VAL A 112 15.43 -2.65 0.36
CA VAL A 112 14.75 -2.35 -0.91
C VAL A 112 14.26 -0.91 -0.88
N THR A 113 14.57 -0.14 -1.92
CA THR A 113 14.02 1.21 -2.12
C THR A 113 12.79 1.12 -3.03
N PRO A 114 11.58 1.46 -2.55
CA PRO A 114 10.39 1.44 -3.39
C PRO A 114 10.46 2.48 -4.52
N VAL A 115 9.97 2.14 -5.72
CA VAL A 115 9.89 3.09 -6.85
C VAL A 115 8.86 4.20 -6.62
N TYR A 116 7.83 3.91 -5.81
CA TYR A 116 6.93 4.90 -5.23
C TYR A 116 6.25 4.33 -3.98
N ILE A 117 5.58 5.22 -3.23
CA ILE A 117 4.70 4.87 -2.12
C ILE A 117 3.28 5.37 -2.42
N ASN A 118 2.32 4.44 -2.47
CA ASN A 118 0.91 4.74 -2.63
C ASN A 118 0.25 4.87 -1.24
N VAL A 119 -0.09 6.10 -0.86
CA VAL A 119 -0.66 6.42 0.46
C VAL A 119 -2.12 6.02 0.63
N GLY A 120 -2.75 5.51 -0.44
CA GLY A 120 -4.16 5.14 -0.45
C GLY A 120 -5.08 6.34 -0.30
N GLY A 121 -6.25 6.09 0.28
CA GLY A 121 -7.23 7.12 0.61
C GLY A 121 -7.46 7.22 2.11
N GLY A 122 -8.64 7.75 2.47
CA GLY A 122 -9.03 7.97 3.86
C GLY A 122 -9.28 9.43 4.20
N PHE A 123 -9.02 10.35 3.26
CA PHE A 123 -9.34 11.77 3.38
C PHE A 123 -10.81 11.97 3.79
N PRO A 124 -11.07 12.69 4.89
CA PRO A 124 -12.41 12.84 5.42
C PRO A 124 -13.18 13.93 4.67
N VAL A 125 -14.51 13.88 4.76
CA VAL A 125 -15.42 14.92 4.26
C VAL A 125 -16.30 15.34 5.43
N SER A 126 -16.51 16.65 5.60
CA SER A 126 -17.43 17.16 6.62
C SER A 126 -18.88 16.76 6.32
N ASP A 127 -19.64 16.56 7.39
CA ASP A 127 -21.10 16.40 7.33
C ASP A 127 -21.78 17.42 8.26
N ALA A 128 -23.11 17.32 8.41
CA ALA A 128 -23.89 18.26 9.22
C ALA A 128 -23.52 18.26 10.71
N GLU A 129 -22.92 17.18 11.21
CA GLU A 129 -22.62 16.97 12.63
C GLU A 129 -21.11 17.07 12.93
N THR A 130 -20.27 16.92 11.90
CA THR A 130 -18.81 16.77 12.04
C THR A 130 -18.05 17.69 11.10
N THR A 131 -17.29 18.62 11.68
CA THR A 131 -16.24 19.36 10.95
C THR A 131 -14.93 18.56 11.01
N VAL A 132 -14.26 18.41 9.87
CA VAL A 132 -13.01 17.65 9.76
C VAL A 132 -11.86 18.58 9.35
N PRO A 133 -10.60 18.22 9.60
CA PRO A 133 -9.47 19.05 9.18
C PRO A 133 -9.47 19.26 7.66
N PRO A 134 -9.02 20.43 7.18
CA PRO A 134 -8.88 20.70 5.75
C PRO A 134 -7.86 19.75 5.09
N LEU A 135 -8.05 19.45 3.80
CA LEU A 135 -7.21 18.50 3.05
C LEU A 135 -5.73 18.91 3.05
N GLU A 136 -5.46 20.21 3.10
CA GLU A 136 -4.14 20.81 3.14
C GLU A 136 -3.30 20.29 4.31
N GLU A 137 -3.91 20.05 5.48
CA GLU A 137 -3.21 19.49 6.65
C GLU A 137 -2.77 18.05 6.41
N PHE A 138 -3.60 17.25 5.73
CA PHE A 138 -3.24 15.88 5.35
C PHE A 138 -2.10 15.88 4.33
N PHE A 139 -2.18 16.73 3.31
CA PHE A 139 -1.13 16.83 2.29
C PHE A 139 0.17 17.39 2.83
N ALA A 140 0.13 18.32 3.80
CA ALA A 140 1.33 18.81 4.48
C ALA A 140 1.99 17.67 5.27
N CYS A 141 1.22 16.94 6.08
CA CYS A 141 1.71 15.80 6.84
C CYS A 141 2.32 14.70 5.94
N ILE A 142 1.67 14.36 4.83
CA ILE A 142 2.19 13.40 3.85
C ILE A 142 3.51 13.90 3.24
N ARG A 143 3.59 15.18 2.85
CA ARG A 143 4.81 15.76 2.27
C ARG A 143 5.98 15.75 3.25
N GLU A 144 5.74 16.09 4.51
CA GLU A 144 6.76 16.06 5.56
C GLU A 144 7.24 14.64 5.86
N SER A 145 6.32 13.65 5.82
CA SER A 145 6.64 12.25 6.13
C SER A 145 7.35 11.50 5.01
N ALA A 146 7.29 12.01 3.78
CA ALA A 146 7.85 11.38 2.58
C ALA A 146 9.30 11.79 2.27
N GLN A 147 9.90 12.65 3.10
CA GLN A 147 11.31 13.06 3.00
C GLN A 147 12.26 11.99 3.54
#